data_AF-A0A356AZT1-F1
#
_entry.id   AF-A0A356AZT1-F1
#
_cell.length_a   1.000
_cell.length_b   1.000
_cell.length_c   1.000
_cell.angle_alpha   90.00
_cell.angle_beta   90.00
_cell.angle_gamma   90.00
#
_symmetry.space_group_name_H-M   'P 1'
#
loop_
_entity.id
_entity.type
_entity.pdbx_description
1 polymer ?
#
loop_
_entity_poly.entity_id
_entity_poly.type
_entity_poly.pdbx_seq_one_letter_code
_entity_poly.pdbx_strand_id
1 'polypeptide(L)' 'EALSDDMANFSDDQLKALTGQFKERLQKGETVDDLLPEAFAAVREVSDRVLGMRHFRVQLIGGVILHQGRIAEMKTG' A
#
# COMPACT_ATOMS: atom_id res chain seq x y z
N GLU A 1 -8.67 -0.93 6.10
CA GLU A 1 -9.13 0.01 7.15
C GLU A 1 -8.40 -0.22 8.46
N ALA A 2 -8.21 -1.47 8.92
CA ALA A 2 -7.47 -1.77 10.15
C ALA A 2 -6.09 -1.09 10.29
N LEU A 3 -5.24 -1.12 9.25
CA LEU A 3 -3.90 -0.51 9.27
C LEU A 3 -3.90 1.01 9.00
N SER A 4 -5.06 1.63 8.79
CA SER A 4 -5.15 3.05 8.44
C SER A 4 -4.61 3.94 9.55
N ASP A 5 -5.02 3.65 10.79
CA ASP A 5 -4.68 4.48 11.94
C ASP A 5 -3.20 4.33 12.30
N ASP A 6 -2.66 3.12 12.17
CA ASP A 6 -1.23 2.85 12.36
C ASP A 6 -0.37 3.65 11.38
N MET A 7 -0.74 3.65 10.09
CA MET A 7 0.00 4.42 9.06
C MET A 7 -0.17 5.93 9.24
N ALA A 8 -1.35 6.39 9.67
CA ALA A 8 -1.59 7.81 9.96
C ALA A 8 -0.72 8.32 11.12
N ASN A 9 -0.41 7.46 12.09
CA ASN A 9 0.46 7.81 13.22
C ASN A 9 1.96 7.87 12.85
N PHE A 10 2.36 7.35 11.69
CA PHE A 10 3.76 7.40 11.26
C PHE A 10 4.13 8.77 10.71
N SER A 11 5.35 9.22 11.00
CA SER A 11 5.98 10.36 10.31
C SER A 11 6.37 10.00 8.88
N ASP A 12 6.64 11.01 8.06
CA ASP A 12 7.07 10.79 6.68
C ASP A 12 8.38 10.00 6.57
N ASP A 13 9.29 10.19 7.53
CA ASP A 13 10.55 9.43 7.58
C ASP A 13 10.31 7.98 8.01
N GLN A 14 9.35 7.73 8.91
CA GLN A 14 8.94 6.37 9.28
C GLN A 14 8.28 5.64 8.09
N LEU A 15 7.40 6.33 7.34
CA LEU A 15 6.80 5.79 6.12
C LEU A 15 7.86 5.49 5.04
N LYS A 16 8.88 6.33 4.87
CA LYS A 16 10.02 6.04 3.98
C LYS A 16 10.82 4.81 4.45
N ALA A 17 11.07 4.71 5.76
CA ALA A 17 11.84 3.61 6.34
C ALA A 17 11.19 2.22 6.12
N LEU A 18 9.87 2.15 5.99
CA LEU A 18 9.15 0.91 5.67
C LEU A 18 9.69 0.23 4.40
N THR A 19 10.16 0.99 3.42
CA THR A 19 10.75 0.42 2.19
C THR A 19 11.95 -0.48 2.51
N GLY A 20 12.80 -0.06 3.46
CA GLY A 20 13.94 -0.86 3.91
C GLY A 20 13.48 -2.12 4.63
N GLN A 21 12.50 -1.99 5.52
CA GLN A 21 11.94 -3.11 6.29
C GLN A 21 11.29 -4.16 5.39
N PHE A 22 10.51 -3.74 4.39
CA PHE A 22 9.90 -4.65 3.42
C PHE A 22 10.95 -5.41 2.62
N LYS A 23 12.02 -4.74 2.15
CA LYS A 23 13.12 -5.40 1.45
C LYS A 23 13.82 -6.44 2.33
N GLU A 24 14.06 -6.13 3.59
CA GLU A 24 14.67 -7.06 4.54
C GLU A 24 13.77 -8.28 4.79
N ARG A 25 12.45 -8.07 4.93
CA ARG A 25 11.47 -9.14 5.11
C ARG A 25 11.38 -10.07 3.90
N LEU A 26 11.41 -9.50 2.69
CA LEU A 26 11.50 -10.30 1.46
C LEU A 26 12.78 -11.15 1.42
N GLN A 27 13.92 -10.61 1.85
CA GLN A 27 15.17 -11.38 1.95
C GLN A 27 15.10 -12.50 2.99
N LYS A 28 14.29 -12.33 4.04
CA LYS A 28 14.03 -13.35 5.07
C LYS A 28 13.02 -14.41 4.65
N GLY A 29 12.46 -14.31 3.44
CA GLY A 29 11.59 -15.33 2.85
C GLY A 29 10.10 -15.02 2.91
N GLU A 30 9.69 -13.84 3.38
CA GLU A 30 8.31 -13.39 3.19
C GLU A 30 8.01 -13.16 1.71
N THR A 31 6.75 -13.38 1.33
CA THR A 31 6.28 -13.15 -0.04
C THR A 31 5.78 -11.72 -0.21
N VAL A 32 5.67 -11.28 -1.46
CA VAL A 32 5.06 -9.97 -1.75
C VAL A 32 3.58 -9.96 -1.35
N ASP A 33 2.90 -11.11 -1.37
CA ASP A 33 1.52 -11.25 -0.90
C ASP A 33 1.39 -11.03 0.62
N ASP A 34 2.37 -11.49 1.40
CA ASP A 34 2.39 -11.27 2.86
C ASP A 34 2.52 -9.79 3.21
N LEU A 35 3.27 -9.04 2.41
CA LEU A 35 3.50 -7.59 2.59
C LEU A 35 2.37 -6.73 2.03
N LEU A 36 1.51 -7.29 1.18
CA LEU A 36 0.55 -6.54 0.39
C LEU A 36 -0.38 -5.62 1.21
N PRO A 37 -0.96 -6.06 2.34
CA PRO A 37 -1.83 -5.20 3.15
C PRO A 37 -1.11 -3.95 3.69
N GLU A 38 0.11 -4.13 4.19
CA GLU A 38 0.90 -3.07 4.81
C GLU A 38 1.49 -2.12 3.75
N ALA A 39 1.98 -2.68 2.64
CA ALA A 39 2.49 -1.90 1.52
C ALA A 39 1.41 -1.00 0.92
N PHE A 40 0.20 -1.53 0.70
CA PHE A 40 -0.93 -0.73 0.18
C PHE A 40 -1.44 0.29 1.19
N ALA A 41 -1.40 -0.02 2.49
CA ALA A 41 -1.75 0.95 3.53
C ALA A 41 -0.77 2.14 3.55
N ALA A 42 0.54 1.87 3.45
CA ALA A 42 1.58 2.90 3.38
C ALA A 42 1.44 3.77 2.12
N VAL A 43 1.24 3.17 0.94
CA VAL A 43 1.02 3.90 -0.32
C VAL A 43 -0.23 4.78 -0.24
N ARG A 44 -1.31 4.25 0.35
CA ARG A 44 -2.56 5.01 0.52
C ARG A 44 -2.35 6.26 1.37
N GLU A 45 -1.64 6.13 2.48
CA GLU A 45 -1.36 7.24 3.39
C GLU A 45 -0.44 8.30 2.75
N VAL A 46 0.63 7.87 2.06
CA VAL A 46 1.52 8.79 1.36
C VAL A 46 0.78 9.54 0.24
N SER A 47 -0.10 8.87 -0.51
CA SER A 47 -0.93 9.50 -1.54
C SER A 47 -1.86 10.57 -0.97
N ASP A 48 -2.44 10.32 0.21
CA ASP A 48 -3.29 11.29 0.90
C ASP A 48 -2.50 12.53 1.31
N ARG A 49 -1.32 12.35 1.92
CA ARG A 49 -0.47 13.45 2.39
C ARG A 49 0.14 14.29 1.27
N VAL A 50 0.65 13.63 0.23
CA VAL A 50 1.45 14.28 -0.80
C VAL A 50 0.58 14.84 -1.92
N LEU A 51 -0.46 14.11 -2.31
CA LEU A 51 -1.31 14.45 -3.45
C LEU A 51 -2.70 14.94 -3.05
N GLY A 52 -3.07 14.83 -1.76
CA GLY A 52 -4.44 15.10 -1.32
C GLY A 52 -5.45 14.08 -1.85
N MET A 53 -4.98 12.89 -2.27
CA MET A 53 -5.79 11.87 -2.91
C MET A 53 -5.76 10.58 -2.11
N ARG A 54 -6.75 10.41 -1.23
CA ARG A 54 -6.94 9.16 -0.49
C ARG A 54 -7.56 8.11 -1.39
N HIS A 55 -6.87 6.97 -1.56
CA HIS A 55 -7.40 5.88 -2.38
C HIS A 55 -8.76 5.39 -1.86
N PHE A 56 -9.71 5.21 -2.76
CA PHE A 56 -10.99 4.55 -2.51
C PHE A 56 -10.82 3.03 -2.45
N ARG A 57 -11.79 2.34 -1.84
CA ARG A 57 -11.78 0.87 -1.72
C ARG A 57 -11.68 0.19 -3.10
N VAL A 58 -12.37 0.72 -4.11
CA VAL A 58 -12.32 0.16 -5.48
C VAL A 58 -10.94 0.31 -6.13
N GLN A 59 -10.20 1.38 -5.83
CA GLN A 59 -8.84 1.57 -6.32
C GLN A 59 -7.87 0.59 -5.66
N LEU A 60 -8.04 0.32 -4.36
CA LEU A 60 -7.26 -0.73 -3.67
C LEU A 60 -7.54 -2.10 -4.29
N ILE A 61 -8.80 -2.44 -4.52
CA ILE A 61 -9.18 -3.71 -5.19
C ILE A 61 -8.54 -3.81 -6.58
N GLY A 62 -8.61 -2.74 -7.38
CA GLY A 62 -7.97 -2.69 -8.70
C GLY A 62 -6.47 -2.95 -8.63
N GLY A 63 -5.77 -2.30 -7.70
CA GLY A 63 -4.34 -2.54 -7.50
C GLY A 63 -4.00 -3.97 -7.06
N VAL A 64 -4.82 -4.60 -6.22
CA VAL A 64 -4.65 -6.01 -5.83
C VAL A 64 -4.88 -6.96 -7.03
N ILE A 65 -5.87 -6.68 -7.88
CA ILE A 65 -6.12 -7.46 -9.10
C ILE A 65 -4.92 -7.37 -10.05
N LEU A 66 -4.35 -6.18 -10.23
CA LEU A 66 -3.15 -5.98 -11.05
C LEU A 66 -1.94 -6.71 -10.47
N HIS A 67 -1.75 -6.64 -9.15
CA HIS A 67 -0.70 -7.38 -8.44
C HIS A 67 -0.80 -8.90 -8.68
N GLN A 68 -2.02 -9.45 -8.73
CA GLN A 68 -2.28 -10.85 -9.06
C GLN A 68 -2.05 -11.21 -10.55
N GLY A 69 -1.57 -10.29 -11.37
CA GLY A 69 -1.31 -10.51 -12.80
C GLY A 69 -2.59 -10.59 -13.65
N ARG A 70 -3.70 -10.01 -13.17
CA ARG A 70 -5.00 -10.02 -13.86
C ARG A 70 -5.35 -8.62 -14.40
N ILE A 71 -6.36 -8.56 -15.26
CA ILE A 71 -6.89 -7.29 -15.79
C ILE A 71 -7.90 -6.72 -14.79
N ALA A 72 -7.63 -5.51 -14.30
CA ALA A 72 -8.57 -4.73 -13.51
C ALA A 72 -9.40 -3.82 -14.44
N GLU A 73 -10.64 -4.21 -14.73
CA GLU A 73 -11.57 -3.34 -15.45
C GLU A 73 -12.18 -2.31 -14.49
N MET A 74 -11.98 -1.02 -14.78
CA MET A 74 -12.54 0.10 -14.04
C MET A 74 -13.06 1.14 -15.04
N LYS A 75 -14.23 1.71 -14.79
CA LYS A 75 -14.74 2.84 -15.60
C LYS A 75 -13.86 4.07 -15.40
N THR A 76 -13.84 4.94 -16.41
CA THR A 76 -13.13 6.22 -16.32
C THR A 76 -13.88 7.16 -15.38
N GLY A 77 -13.17 7.65 -14.36
CA GLY A 77 -13.73 8.56 -13.35
C GLY A 77 -14.88 7.95 -12.56
#